data_AF-A0A698FT71-F1
#
_entry.id   AF-A0A698FT71-F1
#
_cell.length_a   1.000
_cell.length_b   1.000
_cell.length_c   1.000
_cell.angle_alpha   90.00
_cell.angle_beta   90.00
_cell.angle_gamma   90.00
#
_symmetry.space_group_name_H-M   'P 1'
#
loop_
_entity.id
_entity.type
_entity.pdbx_description
1 polymer ?
#
loop_
_entity_poly.entity_id
_entity_poly.type
_entity_poly.pdbx_seq_one_letter_code
_entity_poly.pdbx_strand_id
1 'polypeptide(L)'
;MSSSMKKPTISYASPIMENGKVIGVVTADYDLKKFSEEVLAIGKIPYSHAAVLAHDETYLFHTDSSRILTSTDISKDIISSYFKTPEGANKTLSKDIFKVQTMEEGTKALICNGSINPKYTICSIANYDFYSDEAKQTLMEQIIISLIAIFITLIFIRMIISYNLKPIAIIYSGLHNFFNYLNHKDAHSHPIKLKTQDEFGKMADEINENIEIIKEALSKDAKAIEESVNVARKIETGELDLHISSHANNPQIQELIEVLNKMLTTLQTKIGRDLNEIQAVFNSYKHLDFTAAINTPKGDVEKAINALGNEIKICSLNHLIKVNC
;
A
#
# COMPACT_ATOMS: atom_id res chain seq x y z
N MET A 1 -1.72 -72.32 -39.94
CA MET A 1 -2.36 -73.15 -38.91
C MET A 1 -1.73 -74.52 -38.97
N SER A 2 -1.24 -75.04 -37.85
CA SER A 2 -0.80 -76.44 -37.78
C SER A 2 -2.00 -77.37 -38.00
N SER A 3 -1.87 -78.31 -38.94
CA SER A 3 -2.91 -79.27 -39.30
C SER A 3 -3.29 -80.20 -38.13
N SER A 4 -2.36 -80.40 -37.19
CA SER A 4 -2.55 -81.20 -35.98
C SER A 4 -3.23 -80.42 -34.85
N MET A 5 -2.80 -79.18 -34.60
CA MET A 5 -3.28 -78.39 -33.45
C MET A 5 -4.58 -77.61 -33.73
N LYS A 6 -4.97 -77.41 -35.00
CA LYS A 6 -6.13 -76.59 -35.41
C LYS A 6 -6.15 -75.17 -34.83
N LYS A 7 -4.99 -74.65 -34.46
CA LYS A 7 -4.79 -73.31 -33.89
C LYS A 7 -3.67 -72.57 -34.63
N PRO A 8 -3.61 -71.23 -34.54
CA PRO A 8 -2.44 -70.46 -34.94
C PRO A 8 -1.21 -70.89 -34.12
N THR A 9 -0.09 -71.13 -34.80
CA THR A 9 1.16 -71.60 -34.18
C THR A 9 2.34 -70.78 -34.68
N ILE A 10 3.36 -70.64 -33.83
CA ILE A 10 4.69 -70.21 -34.22
C ILE A 10 5.49 -71.49 -34.48
N SER A 11 6.06 -71.61 -35.68
CA SER A 11 6.82 -72.79 -36.09
C SER A 11 8.29 -72.42 -36.24
N TYR A 12 9.17 -73.08 -35.48
CA TYR A 12 10.61 -73.00 -35.67
C TYR A 12 11.03 -74.14 -36.59
N ALA A 13 11.60 -73.80 -37.74
CA ALA A 13 12.00 -74.76 -38.74
C ALA A 13 13.52 -74.73 -38.93
N SER A 14 14.15 -75.91 -38.96
CA SER A 14 15.57 -76.06 -39.25
C SER A 14 15.79 -77.12 -40.34
N PRO A 15 16.55 -76.82 -41.40
CA PRO A 15 16.79 -77.78 -42.46
C PRO A 15 17.72 -78.90 -41.99
N ILE A 16 17.41 -80.13 -42.39
CA ILE A 16 18.31 -81.27 -42.24
C ILE A 16 19.15 -81.35 -43.52
N MET A 17 20.47 -81.23 -43.36
CA MET A 17 21.43 -81.17 -44.46
C MET A 17 22.29 -82.43 -44.49
N GLU A 18 22.42 -83.03 -45.68
CA GLU A 18 23.37 -84.12 -45.94
C GLU A 18 24.14 -83.81 -47.22
N ASN A 19 25.48 -83.82 -47.15
CA ASN A 19 26.37 -83.48 -48.27
C ASN A 19 26.04 -82.15 -48.97
N GLY A 20 25.62 -81.14 -48.20
CA GLY A 20 25.25 -79.82 -48.72
C GLY A 20 23.86 -79.75 -49.38
N LYS A 21 23.07 -80.83 -49.37
CA LYS A 21 21.70 -80.87 -49.89
C LYS A 21 20.69 -80.94 -48.75
N VAL A 22 19.63 -80.14 -48.85
CA VAL A 22 18.48 -80.23 -47.94
C VAL A 22 17.75 -81.55 -48.20
N ILE A 23 17.70 -82.44 -47.22
CA ILE A 23 17.00 -83.73 -47.29
C ILE A 23 15.70 -83.75 -46.47
N GLY A 24 15.48 -82.76 -45.62
CA GLY A 24 14.26 -82.62 -44.82
C GLY A 24 14.26 -81.32 -44.02
N VAL A 25 13.19 -81.11 -43.25
CA VAL A 25 13.04 -79.97 -42.33
C VAL A 25 12.47 -80.50 -41.02
N VAL A 26 13.13 -80.21 -39.90
CA VAL A 26 12.56 -80.41 -38.56
C VAL A 26 11.81 -79.16 -38.18
N THR A 27 10.56 -79.31 -37.74
CA THR A 27 9.71 -78.21 -37.27
C THR A 27 9.25 -78.43 -35.83
N ALA A 28 9.32 -77.40 -35.00
CA ALA A 28 8.70 -77.37 -33.69
C ALA A 28 7.60 -76.30 -33.68
N ASP A 29 6.35 -76.73 -33.43
CA ASP A 29 5.19 -75.85 -33.33
C ASP A 29 4.93 -75.45 -31.87
N TYR A 30 4.68 -74.17 -31.65
CA TYR A 30 4.26 -73.61 -30.37
C TYR A 30 2.94 -72.85 -30.52
N ASP A 31 2.02 -72.98 -29.56
CA ASP A 31 0.73 -72.28 -29.59
C ASP A 31 0.96 -70.76 -29.54
N LEU A 32 0.51 -70.05 -30.58
CA LEU A 32 0.73 -68.60 -30.72
C LEU A 32 0.06 -67.81 -29.60
N LYS A 33 -1.13 -68.23 -29.16
CA LYS A 33 -1.87 -67.54 -28.10
C LYS A 33 -1.14 -67.68 -26.77
N LYS A 34 -0.70 -68.90 -26.47
CA LYS A 34 0.11 -69.19 -25.27
C LYS A 34 1.41 -68.40 -25.27
N PHE A 35 2.10 -68.34 -26.41
CA PHE A 35 3.32 -67.54 -26.54
C PHE A 35 3.06 -66.06 -26.27
N SER A 36 2.03 -65.50 -26.92
CA SER A 36 1.64 -64.10 -26.77
C SER A 36 1.34 -63.75 -25.30
N GLU A 37 0.60 -64.61 -24.59
CA GLU A 37 0.32 -64.42 -23.17
C GLU A 37 1.59 -64.45 -22.31
N GLU A 38 2.48 -65.42 -22.52
CA GLU A 38 3.70 -65.58 -21.74
C GLU A 38 4.70 -64.43 -21.96
N VAL A 39 4.91 -64.00 -23.22
CA VAL A 39 5.89 -62.95 -23.53
C VAL A 39 5.39 -61.56 -23.17
N LEU A 40 4.08 -61.31 -23.24
CA LEU A 40 3.49 -60.02 -22.88
C LEU A 40 3.19 -59.90 -21.38
N ALA A 41 3.23 -61.01 -20.61
CA ALA A 41 3.01 -60.99 -19.17
C ALA A 41 4.01 -60.07 -18.44
N ILE A 42 5.25 -60.01 -18.90
CA ILE A 42 6.32 -59.18 -18.31
C ILE A 42 5.99 -57.67 -18.40
N GLY A 43 5.19 -57.26 -19.39
CA GLY A 43 4.79 -55.87 -19.63
C GLY A 43 3.34 -55.55 -19.28
N LYS A 44 2.62 -56.44 -18.58
CA LYS A 44 1.20 -56.26 -18.25
C LYS A 44 1.02 -55.72 -16.84
N ILE A 45 0.45 -54.52 -16.72
CA ILE A 45 -0.03 -53.91 -15.48
C ILE A 45 -1.54 -53.62 -15.61
N PRO A 46 -2.29 -53.36 -14.51
CA PRO A 46 -3.75 -53.21 -14.59
C PRO A 46 -4.27 -52.19 -15.62
N TYR A 47 -3.49 -51.14 -15.91
CA TYR A 47 -3.88 -50.04 -16.80
C TYR A 47 -3.00 -49.90 -18.04
N SER A 48 -2.07 -50.83 -18.26
CA SER A 48 -1.21 -50.83 -19.44
C SER A 48 -0.79 -52.24 -19.85
N HIS A 49 -0.66 -52.45 -21.15
CA HIS A 49 -0.19 -53.70 -21.71
C HIS A 49 0.74 -53.44 -22.90
N ALA A 50 1.63 -54.39 -23.14
CA ALA A 50 2.39 -54.44 -24.39
C ALA A 50 1.59 -55.14 -25.49
N ALA A 51 1.77 -54.70 -26.73
CA ALA A 51 1.27 -55.34 -27.93
C ALA A 51 2.35 -55.33 -29.01
N VAL A 52 2.34 -56.33 -29.89
CA VAL A 52 3.22 -56.40 -31.06
C VAL A 52 2.36 -56.31 -32.30
N LEU A 53 2.61 -55.30 -33.12
CA LEU A 53 1.84 -54.95 -34.29
C LEU A 53 2.68 -55.14 -35.55
N ALA A 54 2.12 -55.80 -36.56
CA ALA A 54 2.72 -55.83 -37.88
C ALA A 54 2.49 -54.51 -38.62
N HIS A 55 3.28 -54.27 -39.67
CA HIS A 55 3.12 -53.10 -40.54
C HIS A 55 1.79 -53.07 -41.30
N ASP A 56 1.13 -54.22 -41.45
CA ASP A 56 -0.22 -54.34 -42.04
C ASP A 56 -1.34 -54.08 -41.01
N GLU A 57 -1.00 -53.45 -39.89
CA GLU A 57 -1.94 -53.00 -38.85
C GLU A 57 -2.57 -54.16 -38.06
N THR A 58 -2.05 -55.38 -38.18
CA THR A 58 -2.53 -56.55 -37.44
C THR A 58 -1.79 -56.75 -36.12
N TYR A 59 -2.49 -57.21 -35.08
CA TYR A 59 -1.84 -57.66 -33.84
C TYR A 59 -1.16 -59.01 -34.06
N LEU A 60 0.17 -59.05 -34.02
CA LEU A 60 0.92 -60.31 -33.95
C LEU A 60 0.81 -60.92 -32.55
N PHE A 61 0.99 -60.10 -31.52
CA PHE A 61 0.80 -60.48 -30.12
C PHE A 61 -0.08 -59.44 -29.42
N HIS A 62 -1.02 -59.92 -28.62
CA HIS A 62 -1.93 -59.09 -27.82
C HIS A 62 -2.30 -59.84 -26.53
N THR A 63 -2.58 -59.11 -25.45
CA THR A 63 -2.94 -59.72 -24.15
C THR A 63 -4.34 -60.32 -24.12
N ASP A 64 -5.24 -59.82 -24.96
CA ASP A 64 -6.50 -60.47 -25.33
C ASP A 64 -6.29 -61.36 -26.57
N SER A 65 -6.42 -62.67 -26.37
CA SER A 65 -6.18 -63.69 -27.39
C SER A 65 -7.20 -63.70 -28.53
N SER A 66 -8.33 -62.98 -28.41
CA SER A 66 -9.30 -62.79 -29.48
C SER A 66 -8.82 -61.79 -30.53
N ARG A 67 -7.92 -60.88 -30.16
CA ARG A 67 -7.39 -59.82 -31.04
C ARG A 67 -6.14 -60.26 -31.82
N ILE A 68 -5.52 -61.37 -31.44
CA ILE A 68 -4.35 -61.92 -32.15
C ILE A 68 -4.71 -62.27 -33.60
N LEU A 69 -3.88 -61.83 -34.54
CA LEU A 69 -4.06 -61.90 -36.00
C LEU A 69 -5.28 -61.14 -36.54
N THR A 70 -5.76 -60.13 -35.81
CA THR A 70 -6.82 -59.22 -36.27
C THR A 70 -6.31 -57.79 -36.41
N SER A 71 -6.97 -57.00 -37.24
CA SER A 71 -6.78 -55.55 -37.35
C SER A 71 -8.02 -54.84 -36.79
N THR A 72 -7.81 -53.91 -35.87
CA THR A 72 -8.85 -53.10 -35.22
C THR A 72 -8.61 -51.63 -35.53
N ASP A 73 -9.60 -50.76 -35.39
CA ASP A 73 -9.38 -49.33 -35.65
C ASP A 73 -8.27 -48.76 -34.75
N ILE A 74 -8.17 -49.25 -33.51
CA ILE A 74 -7.05 -48.92 -32.60
C ILE A 74 -5.68 -49.33 -33.19
N SER A 75 -5.51 -50.52 -33.74
CA SER A 75 -4.21 -50.94 -34.27
C SER A 75 -3.79 -50.11 -35.50
N LYS A 76 -4.77 -49.74 -36.33
CA LYS A 76 -4.56 -48.83 -37.48
C LYS A 76 -4.13 -47.43 -37.02
N ASP A 77 -4.82 -46.89 -36.01
CA ASP A 77 -4.51 -45.58 -35.46
C ASP A 77 -3.14 -45.55 -34.79
N ILE A 78 -2.76 -46.62 -34.09
CA ILE A 78 -1.43 -46.74 -33.45
C ILE A 78 -0.32 -46.76 -34.50
N ILE A 79 -0.42 -47.65 -35.49
CA ILE A 79 0.58 -47.80 -36.54
C ILE A 79 0.69 -46.50 -37.36
N SER A 80 -0.44 -45.96 -37.81
CA SER A 80 -0.44 -44.72 -38.60
C SER A 80 0.08 -43.51 -37.80
N SER A 81 -0.25 -43.39 -36.51
CA SER A 81 0.22 -42.30 -35.66
C SER A 81 1.71 -42.42 -35.37
N TYR A 82 2.21 -43.62 -35.05
CA TYR A 82 3.62 -43.84 -34.79
C TYR A 82 4.46 -43.55 -36.04
N PHE A 83 4.12 -44.11 -37.21
CA PHE A 83 4.91 -43.90 -38.44
C PHE A 83 4.85 -42.47 -39.01
N LYS A 84 3.92 -41.62 -38.53
CA LYS A 84 3.93 -40.17 -38.81
C LYS A 84 4.97 -39.41 -37.97
N THR A 85 5.45 -39.98 -36.88
CA THR A 85 6.51 -39.37 -36.05
C THR A 85 7.90 -39.56 -36.67
N PRO A 86 8.87 -38.67 -36.42
CA PRO A 86 10.25 -38.87 -36.84
C PRO A 86 10.86 -40.18 -36.32
N GLU A 87 10.49 -40.60 -35.11
CA GLU A 87 10.95 -41.84 -34.47
C GLU A 87 10.37 -43.05 -35.19
N GLY A 88 9.07 -43.05 -35.52
CA GLY A 88 8.46 -44.14 -36.25
C GLY A 88 8.96 -44.27 -37.68
N ALA A 89 9.17 -43.14 -38.38
CA ALA A 89 9.79 -43.14 -39.70
C ALA A 89 11.19 -43.79 -39.69
N ASN A 90 11.96 -43.55 -38.63
CA ASN A 90 13.29 -44.14 -38.42
C ASN A 90 13.27 -45.47 -37.65
N LYS A 91 12.08 -45.96 -37.27
CA LYS A 91 11.85 -47.21 -36.51
C LYS A 91 12.59 -47.26 -35.17
N THR A 92 12.65 -46.12 -34.47
CA THR A 92 13.29 -45.99 -33.16
C THR A 92 12.25 -45.79 -32.04
N LEU A 93 12.68 -45.93 -30.79
CA LEU A 93 11.84 -45.68 -29.63
C LEU A 93 11.23 -44.28 -29.65
N SER A 94 9.92 -44.17 -29.39
CA SER A 94 9.22 -42.91 -29.17
C SER A 94 9.91 -42.11 -28.05
N LYS A 95 10.26 -40.85 -28.32
CA LYS A 95 10.84 -39.96 -27.29
C LYS A 95 9.77 -39.43 -26.34
N ASP A 96 8.61 -39.13 -26.89
CA ASP A 96 7.46 -38.62 -26.15
C ASP A 96 6.30 -39.62 -26.20
N ILE A 97 5.44 -39.55 -25.18
CA ILE A 97 4.17 -40.25 -25.17
C ILE A 97 3.25 -39.56 -26.17
N PHE A 98 2.81 -40.27 -27.20
CA PHE A 98 1.78 -39.77 -28.11
C PHE A 98 0.42 -40.36 -27.75
N LYS A 99 -0.64 -39.60 -28.05
CA LYS A 99 -2.00 -39.93 -27.68
C LYS A 99 -2.77 -40.42 -28.90
N VAL A 100 -3.50 -41.51 -28.74
CA VAL A 100 -4.45 -42.00 -29.75
C VAL A 100 -5.82 -41.98 -29.12
N GLN A 101 -6.75 -41.26 -29.74
CA GLN A 101 -8.14 -41.22 -29.30
C GLN A 101 -8.88 -42.39 -29.92
N THR A 102 -9.49 -43.23 -29.08
CA THR A 102 -10.30 -44.36 -29.53
C THR A 102 -11.77 -44.07 -29.27
N MET A 103 -12.66 -44.49 -30.19
CA MET A 103 -14.10 -44.24 -30.04
C MET A 103 -14.73 -45.04 -28.89
N GLU A 104 -14.20 -46.22 -28.59
CA GLU A 104 -14.77 -47.15 -27.60
C GLU A 104 -13.95 -47.24 -26.29
N GLU A 105 -12.63 -47.03 -26.33
CA GLU A 105 -11.75 -47.30 -25.19
C GLU A 105 -11.06 -46.03 -24.62
N GLY A 106 -11.56 -44.84 -24.99
CA GLY A 106 -11.04 -43.54 -24.53
C GLY A 106 -9.68 -43.17 -25.12
N THR A 107 -9.00 -42.20 -24.49
CA THR A 107 -7.67 -41.76 -24.95
C THR A 107 -6.59 -42.72 -24.44
N LYS A 108 -5.82 -43.29 -25.36
CA LYS A 108 -4.65 -44.12 -25.05
C LYS A 108 -3.37 -43.30 -25.11
N ALA A 109 -2.46 -43.59 -24.21
CA ALA A 109 -1.08 -43.10 -24.17
C ALA A 109 -0.14 -44.21 -24.63
N LEU A 110 0.75 -43.91 -25.58
CA LEU A 110 1.58 -44.91 -26.22
C LEU A 110 3.06 -44.54 -26.25
N ILE A 111 3.88 -45.57 -26.09
CA ILE A 111 5.31 -45.56 -26.42
C ILE A 111 5.55 -46.77 -27.31
N CYS A 112 6.09 -46.54 -28.50
CA CYS A 112 6.36 -47.59 -29.47
C CYS A 112 7.85 -47.63 -29.81
N ASN A 113 8.34 -48.82 -30.15
CA ASN A 113 9.69 -49.03 -30.65
C ASN A 113 9.65 -49.96 -31.86
N GLY A 114 10.37 -49.59 -32.91
CA GLY A 114 10.63 -50.50 -34.02
C GLY A 114 11.46 -51.69 -33.54
N SER A 115 11.17 -52.87 -34.08
CA SER A 115 11.97 -54.06 -33.79
C SER A 115 13.18 -54.20 -34.72
N ILE A 116 14.17 -55.01 -34.30
CA ILE A 116 15.30 -55.47 -35.11
C ILE A 116 14.80 -56.11 -36.41
N ASN A 117 13.64 -56.78 -36.38
CA ASN A 117 12.94 -57.19 -37.59
C ASN A 117 12.04 -56.04 -38.08
N PRO A 118 12.28 -55.49 -39.27
CA PRO A 118 11.61 -54.28 -39.76
C PRO A 118 10.13 -54.47 -40.12
N LYS A 119 9.53 -55.63 -39.80
CA LYS A 119 8.15 -56.01 -40.13
C LYS A 119 7.17 -55.82 -38.98
N TYR A 120 7.64 -55.56 -37.75
CA TYR A 120 6.77 -55.36 -36.61
C TYR A 120 7.28 -54.29 -35.64
N THR A 121 6.34 -53.68 -34.95
CA THR A 121 6.52 -52.62 -33.96
C THR A 121 5.99 -53.11 -32.62
N ILE A 122 6.73 -52.85 -31.55
CA ILE A 122 6.33 -53.17 -30.19
C ILE A 122 5.82 -51.88 -29.55
N CYS A 123 4.62 -51.90 -28.98
CA CYS A 123 4.02 -50.74 -28.33
C CYS A 123 3.57 -51.08 -26.91
N SER A 124 3.87 -50.19 -25.97
CA SER A 124 3.23 -50.15 -24.66
C SER A 124 2.03 -49.21 -24.75
N ILE A 125 0.84 -49.71 -24.40
CA ILE A 125 -0.43 -49.00 -24.51
C ILE A 125 -0.99 -48.83 -23.11
N ALA A 126 -1.31 -47.61 -22.69
CA ALA A 126 -1.91 -47.30 -21.40
C ALA A 126 -3.12 -46.38 -21.54
N ASN A 127 -4.02 -46.36 -20.55
CA ASN A 127 -5.10 -45.35 -20.51
C ASN A 127 -4.52 -43.99 -20.09
N TYR A 128 -4.76 -42.94 -20.88
CA TYR A 128 -4.23 -41.60 -20.60
C TYR A 128 -4.85 -40.99 -19.32
N ASP A 129 -6.13 -41.25 -19.09
CA ASP A 129 -6.88 -40.67 -17.99
C ASP A 129 -6.30 -41.08 -16.62
N PHE A 130 -5.77 -42.30 -16.51
CA PHE A 130 -5.08 -42.79 -15.31
C PHE A 130 -3.95 -41.86 -14.86
N TYR A 131 -3.09 -41.43 -15.79
CA TYR A 131 -2.01 -40.48 -15.47
C TYR A 131 -2.52 -39.05 -15.32
N SER A 132 -3.51 -38.67 -16.13
CA SER A 132 -3.97 -37.29 -16.20
C SER A 132 -4.80 -36.88 -14.98
N ASP A 133 -5.53 -37.81 -14.38
CA ASP A 133 -6.43 -37.51 -13.28
C ASP A 133 -5.67 -37.34 -11.96
N GLU A 134 -4.67 -38.19 -11.69
CA GLU A 134 -3.73 -38.01 -10.57
C GLU A 134 -2.99 -36.67 -10.67
N ALA A 135 -2.54 -36.31 -11.88
CA ALA A 135 -1.87 -35.04 -12.14
C ALA A 135 -2.80 -33.83 -11.94
N LYS A 136 -4.05 -33.90 -12.42
CA LYS A 136 -5.06 -32.84 -12.23
C LYS A 136 -5.42 -32.65 -10.77
N GLN A 137 -5.57 -33.73 -10.00
CA GLN A 137 -5.87 -33.63 -8.58
C GLN A 137 -4.75 -32.88 -7.83
N THR A 138 -3.50 -33.29 -8.06
CA THR A 138 -2.33 -32.63 -7.48
C THR A 138 -2.27 -31.14 -7.87
N LEU A 139 -2.56 -30.83 -9.14
CA LEU A 139 -2.62 -29.45 -9.63
C LEU A 139 -3.70 -28.62 -8.91
N MET A 140 -4.89 -29.19 -8.69
CA MET A 140 -5.97 -28.49 -7.99
C MET A 140 -5.62 -28.22 -6.52
N GLU A 141 -5.02 -29.19 -5.82
CA GLU A 141 -4.55 -29.01 -4.45
C GLU A 141 -3.50 -27.89 -4.36
N GLN A 142 -2.55 -27.85 -5.30
CA GLN A 142 -1.53 -26.82 -5.36
C GLN A 142 -2.10 -25.42 -5.63
N ILE A 143 -3.11 -25.32 -6.50
CA ILE A 143 -3.82 -24.05 -6.76
C ILE A 143 -4.51 -23.55 -5.50
N ILE A 144 -5.23 -24.42 -4.78
CA ILE A 144 -5.92 -24.07 -3.54
C ILE A 144 -4.94 -23.57 -2.49
N ILE A 145 -3.85 -24.30 -2.25
CA ILE A 145 -2.81 -23.92 -1.29
C ILE A 145 -2.19 -22.56 -1.66
N SER A 146 -1.94 -22.34 -2.94
CA SER A 146 -1.35 -21.09 -3.44
C SER A 146 -2.30 -19.90 -3.25
N LEU A 147 -3.60 -20.08 -3.50
CA LEU A 147 -4.61 -19.04 -3.24
C LEU A 147 -4.71 -18.70 -1.75
N ILE A 148 -4.66 -19.71 -0.87
CA ILE A 148 -4.66 -19.50 0.59
C ILE A 148 -3.40 -18.74 1.02
N ALA A 149 -2.22 -19.10 0.50
CA ALA A 149 -0.96 -18.44 0.81
C ALA A 149 -0.97 -16.96 0.36
N ILE A 150 -1.49 -16.66 -0.84
CA ILE A 150 -1.66 -15.29 -1.32
C ILE A 150 -2.60 -14.51 -0.41
N PHE A 151 -3.75 -15.09 -0.04
CA PHE A 151 -4.71 -14.45 0.83
C PHE A 151 -4.13 -14.09 2.21
N ILE A 152 -3.42 -15.03 2.83
CA ILE A 152 -2.71 -14.82 4.10
C ILE A 152 -1.67 -13.70 3.96
N THR A 153 -0.88 -13.72 2.88
CA THR A 153 0.14 -12.70 2.62
C THR A 153 -0.48 -11.29 2.50
N LEU A 154 -1.61 -11.17 1.79
CA LEU A 154 -2.33 -9.90 1.67
C LEU A 154 -2.83 -9.38 3.03
N ILE A 155 -3.32 -10.27 3.90
CA ILE A 155 -3.72 -9.91 5.28
C ILE A 155 -2.52 -9.39 6.06
N PHE A 156 -1.37 -10.08 6.01
CA PHE A 156 -0.14 -9.63 6.68
C PHE A 156 0.33 -8.27 6.17
N ILE A 157 0.35 -8.06 4.85
CA ILE A 157 0.72 -6.77 4.24
C ILE A 157 -0.21 -5.66 4.76
N ARG A 158 -1.53 -5.89 4.73
CA ARG A 158 -2.51 -4.92 5.24
C ARG A 158 -2.27 -4.59 6.70
N MET A 159 -2.01 -5.61 7.53
CA MET A 159 -1.73 -5.42 8.95
C MET A 159 -0.47 -4.56 9.17
N ILE A 160 0.62 -4.88 8.48
CA ILE A 160 1.89 -4.13 8.56
C ILE A 160 1.68 -2.67 8.14
N ILE A 161 1.03 -2.42 7.00
CA ILE A 161 0.77 -1.05 6.52
C ILE A 161 -0.07 -0.28 7.53
N SER A 162 -1.17 -0.88 8.01
CA SER A 162 -2.07 -0.22 8.96
C SER A 162 -1.38 0.13 10.28
N TYR A 163 -0.45 -0.70 10.74
CA TYR A 163 0.29 -0.47 11.97
C TYR A 163 1.34 0.65 11.79
N ASN A 164 2.13 0.57 10.72
CA ASN A 164 3.22 1.53 10.47
C ASN A 164 2.71 2.92 10.06
N LEU A 165 1.53 3.03 9.46
CA LEU A 165 0.95 4.33 9.07
C LEU A 165 0.02 4.93 10.14
N LYS A 166 -0.24 4.21 11.24
CA LYS A 166 -1.03 4.74 12.37
C LYS A 166 -0.50 6.08 12.93
N PRO A 167 0.82 6.33 13.03
CA PRO A 167 1.36 7.63 13.47
C PRO A 167 0.88 8.82 12.67
N ILE A 168 0.62 8.66 11.36
CA ILE A 168 0.16 9.74 10.47
C ILE A 168 -1.18 10.30 10.96
N ALA A 169 -2.12 9.43 11.35
CA ALA A 169 -3.41 9.86 11.85
C ALA A 169 -3.30 10.64 13.18
N ILE A 170 -2.34 10.27 14.03
CA ILE A 170 -2.07 10.94 15.30
C ILE A 170 -1.49 12.35 15.05
N ILE A 171 -0.49 12.45 14.19
CA ILE A 171 0.13 13.73 13.81
C ILE A 171 -0.92 14.65 13.15
N TYR A 172 -1.70 14.12 12.21
CA TYR A 172 -2.80 14.85 11.58
C TYR A 172 -3.78 15.41 12.60
N SER A 173 -4.23 14.56 13.55
CA SER A 173 -5.18 14.99 14.58
C SER A 173 -4.60 16.07 15.49
N GLY A 174 -3.32 15.99 15.86
CA GLY A 174 -2.70 17.00 16.71
C GLY A 174 -2.46 18.33 15.98
N LEU A 175 -2.03 18.30 14.71
CA LEU A 175 -1.97 19.50 13.87
C LEU A 175 -3.34 20.15 13.71
N HIS A 176 -4.38 19.34 13.47
CA HIS A 176 -5.74 19.85 13.37
C HIS A 176 -6.20 20.53 14.67
N ASN A 177 -5.89 19.94 15.83
CA ASN A 177 -6.18 20.57 17.12
C ASN A 177 -5.40 21.87 17.33
N PHE A 178 -4.12 21.91 16.94
CA PHE A 178 -3.33 23.14 16.98
C PHE A 178 -3.90 24.24 16.07
N PHE A 179 -4.35 23.89 14.86
CA PHE A 179 -5.01 24.86 13.98
C PHE A 179 -6.35 25.35 14.53
N ASN A 180 -7.12 24.50 15.21
CA ASN A 180 -8.34 24.96 15.88
C ASN A 180 -8.02 25.94 17.01
N TYR A 181 -6.93 25.72 17.76
CA TYR A 181 -6.43 26.67 18.74
C TYR A 181 -6.03 28.01 18.10
N LEU A 182 -5.23 28.01 17.03
CA LEU A 182 -4.85 29.25 16.31
C LEU A 182 -6.06 30.02 15.77
N ASN A 183 -7.10 29.29 15.34
CA ASN A 183 -8.35 29.87 14.85
C ASN A 183 -9.35 30.22 15.96
N HIS A 184 -8.95 30.20 17.24
CA HIS A 184 -9.78 30.54 18.40
C HIS A 184 -11.05 29.67 18.51
N LYS A 185 -11.07 28.48 17.90
CA LYS A 185 -12.16 27.51 18.03
C LYS A 185 -12.05 26.71 19.33
N ASP A 186 -10.80 26.47 19.76
CA ASP A 186 -10.47 25.79 21.00
C ASP A 186 -9.60 26.70 21.88
N ALA A 187 -9.82 26.67 23.19
CA ALA A 187 -9.04 27.47 24.15
C ALA A 187 -7.60 26.95 24.37
N HIS A 188 -7.37 25.67 24.06
CA HIS A 188 -6.11 24.99 24.33
C HIS A 188 -5.68 24.10 23.16
N SER A 189 -4.39 24.15 22.83
CA SER A 189 -3.75 23.15 21.98
C SER A 189 -3.17 22.02 22.84
N HIS A 190 -3.32 20.79 22.37
CA HIS A 190 -2.76 19.59 22.99
C HIS A 190 -1.53 19.10 22.23
N PRO A 191 -0.49 18.61 22.93
CA PRO A 191 0.69 18.06 22.28
C PRO A 191 0.35 16.77 21.54
N ILE A 192 1.02 16.55 20.40
CA ILE A 192 1.03 15.29 19.67
C ILE A 192 1.71 14.23 20.55
N LYS A 193 0.92 13.33 21.14
CA LYS A 193 1.43 12.25 21.99
C LYS A 193 1.84 11.03 21.16
N LEU A 194 2.98 11.13 20.47
CA LEU A 194 3.56 10.02 19.73
C LEU A 194 4.86 9.57 20.42
N LYS A 195 4.93 8.30 20.84
CA LYS A 195 6.08 7.72 21.53
C LYS A 195 6.77 6.66 20.67
N THR A 196 7.24 7.07 19.50
CA THR A 196 8.04 6.21 18.61
C THR A 196 9.47 6.75 18.54
N GLN A 197 10.44 5.88 18.29
CA GLN A 197 11.87 6.27 18.14
C GLN A 197 12.28 6.42 16.66
N ASP A 198 11.29 6.37 15.77
CA ASP A 198 11.45 6.49 14.32
C ASP A 198 11.31 7.95 13.84
N GLU A 199 11.30 8.14 12.53
CA GLU A 199 11.18 9.44 11.87
C GLU A 199 9.86 10.14 12.22
N PHE A 200 8.78 9.39 12.45
CA PHE A 200 7.51 9.99 12.88
C PHE A 200 7.58 10.54 14.30
N GLY A 201 8.31 9.85 15.19
CA GLY A 201 8.56 10.33 16.55
C GLY A 201 9.31 11.66 16.54
N LYS A 202 10.42 11.72 15.80
CA LYS A 202 11.20 12.96 15.62
C LYS A 202 10.36 14.10 15.04
N MET A 203 9.56 13.80 14.02
CA MET A 203 8.64 14.78 13.43
C MET A 203 7.63 15.30 14.45
N ALA A 204 7.04 14.43 15.28
CA ALA A 204 6.11 14.84 16.33
C ALA A 204 6.77 15.73 17.39
N ASP A 205 8.00 15.42 17.78
CA ASP A 205 8.78 16.22 18.75
C ASP A 205 9.09 17.62 18.20
N GLU A 206 9.60 17.72 16.97
CA GLU A 206 9.87 19.01 16.32
C GLU A 206 8.60 19.85 16.14
N ILE A 207 7.48 19.23 15.77
CA ILE A 207 6.19 19.93 15.66
C ILE A 207 5.74 20.44 17.04
N ASN A 208 5.84 19.61 18.09
CA ASN A 208 5.44 20.00 19.44
C ASN A 208 6.28 21.17 19.98
N GLU A 209 7.58 21.17 19.71
CA GLU A 209 8.47 22.29 20.10
C GLU A 209 8.03 23.59 19.43
N ASN A 210 7.77 23.57 18.13
CA ASN A 210 7.28 24.75 17.40
C ASN A 210 5.90 25.20 17.86
N ILE A 211 4.99 24.27 18.20
CA ILE A 211 3.69 24.60 18.79
C ILE A 211 3.87 25.40 20.08
N GLU A 212 4.79 24.99 20.96
CA GLU A 212 5.01 25.67 22.23
C GLU A 212 5.61 27.06 22.03
N ILE A 213 6.59 27.21 21.12
CA ILE A 213 7.15 28.52 20.75
C ILE A 213 6.03 29.47 20.26
N ILE A 214 5.14 28.99 19.39
CA ILE A 214 4.05 29.80 18.85
C ILE A 214 3.04 30.16 19.95
N LYS A 215 2.69 29.23 20.84
CA LYS A 215 1.80 29.49 21.97
C LYS A 215 2.36 30.55 22.90
N GLU A 216 3.65 30.48 23.22
CA GLU A 216 4.31 31.48 24.07
C GLU A 216 4.27 32.86 23.40
N ALA A 217 4.55 32.93 22.09
CA ALA A 217 4.48 34.17 21.32
C ALA A 217 3.09 34.79 21.32
N LEU A 218 2.05 34.00 21.04
CA LEU A 218 0.66 34.46 21.06
C LEU A 218 0.23 34.91 22.47
N SER A 219 0.71 34.26 23.53
CA SER A 219 0.44 34.69 24.90
C SER A 219 1.06 36.05 25.22
N LYS A 220 2.28 36.32 24.76
CA LYS A 220 2.92 37.64 24.90
C LYS A 220 2.16 38.71 24.12
N ASP A 221 1.79 38.41 22.88
CA ASP A 221 0.99 39.32 22.03
C ASP A 221 -0.35 39.66 22.67
N ALA A 222 -1.07 38.66 23.19
CA ALA A 222 -2.36 38.86 23.85
C ALA A 222 -2.24 39.75 25.09
N LYS A 223 -1.21 39.53 25.93
CA LYS A 223 -0.93 40.38 27.09
C LYS A 223 -0.64 41.82 26.69
N ALA A 224 0.11 42.01 25.60
CA ALA A 224 0.46 43.34 25.13
C ALA A 224 -0.74 44.11 24.58
N ILE A 225 -1.64 43.41 23.88
CA ILE A 225 -2.94 43.96 23.48
C ILE A 225 -3.78 44.31 24.71
N GLU A 226 -3.85 43.43 25.72
CA GLU A 226 -4.63 43.67 26.94
C GLU A 226 -4.15 44.92 27.70
N GLU A 227 -2.84 45.08 27.89
CA GLU A 227 -2.27 46.29 28.49
C GLU A 227 -2.60 47.54 27.67
N SER A 228 -2.47 47.46 26.34
CA SER A 228 -2.81 48.55 25.42
C SER A 228 -4.27 48.99 25.53
N VAL A 229 -5.19 48.02 25.61
CA VAL A 229 -6.63 48.29 25.81
C VAL A 229 -6.88 48.93 27.18
N ASN A 230 -6.21 48.46 28.24
CA ASN A 230 -6.36 49.04 29.57
C ASN A 230 -5.81 50.48 29.64
N VAL A 231 -4.68 50.76 29.00
CA VAL A 231 -4.15 52.11 28.87
C VAL A 231 -5.13 53.01 28.10
N ALA A 232 -5.70 52.54 26.99
CA ALA A 232 -6.72 53.28 26.25
C ALA A 232 -7.95 53.62 27.12
N ARG A 233 -8.45 52.69 27.94
CA ARG A 233 -9.55 52.95 28.88
C ARG A 233 -9.22 54.03 29.91
N LYS A 234 -7.98 54.10 30.40
CA LYS A 234 -7.57 55.15 31.34
C LYS A 234 -7.49 56.52 30.67
N ILE A 235 -7.07 56.58 29.40
CA ILE A 235 -7.13 57.80 28.58
C ILE A 235 -8.58 58.29 28.47
N GLU A 236 -9.55 57.39 28.27
CA GLU A 236 -10.98 57.75 28.23
C GLU A 236 -11.46 58.42 29.53
N THR A 237 -10.87 58.04 30.67
CA THR A 237 -11.16 58.66 31.99
C THR A 237 -10.37 59.94 32.27
N GLY A 238 -9.53 60.39 31.34
CA GLY A 238 -8.77 61.63 31.43
C GLY A 238 -7.34 61.50 31.98
N GLU A 239 -6.90 60.30 32.38
CA GLU A 239 -5.52 60.04 32.80
C GLU A 239 -4.61 59.93 31.57
N LEU A 240 -3.63 60.83 31.43
CA LEU A 240 -2.69 60.83 30.32
C LEU A 240 -1.27 60.42 30.73
N ASP A 241 -0.96 60.34 32.02
CA ASP A 241 0.35 59.90 32.54
C ASP A 241 0.53 58.37 32.50
N LEU A 242 0.50 57.78 31.30
CA LEU A 242 0.48 56.34 31.08
C LEU A 242 1.57 55.91 30.11
N HIS A 243 2.00 54.66 30.24
CA HIS A 243 2.97 54.02 29.35
C HIS A 243 2.67 52.53 29.24
N ILE A 244 2.69 51.99 28.02
CA ILE A 244 2.55 50.56 27.76
C ILE A 244 3.94 49.93 27.85
N SER A 245 4.14 49.03 28.80
CA SER A 245 5.42 48.39 29.14
C SER A 245 5.59 46.99 28.57
N SER A 246 4.49 46.30 28.23
CA SER A 246 4.52 45.01 27.57
C SER A 246 5.27 45.04 26.24
N HIS A 247 5.91 43.92 25.92
CA HIS A 247 6.51 43.67 24.61
C HIS A 247 5.71 42.60 23.87
N ALA A 248 5.38 42.87 22.61
CA ALA A 248 4.77 41.90 21.71
C ALA A 248 5.85 41.18 20.90
N ASN A 249 5.63 39.89 20.64
CA ASN A 249 6.47 39.12 19.71
C ASN A 249 6.10 39.44 18.25
N ASN A 250 4.84 39.76 17.97
CA ASN A 250 4.41 40.21 16.65
C ASN A 250 4.94 41.64 16.38
N PRO A 251 5.76 41.84 15.33
CA PRO A 251 6.37 43.14 15.06
C PRO A 251 5.35 44.24 14.75
N GLN A 252 4.19 43.90 14.19
CA GLN A 252 3.13 44.88 13.89
C GLN A 252 2.43 45.35 15.17
N ILE A 253 2.20 44.44 16.12
CA ILE A 253 1.65 44.79 17.44
C ILE A 253 2.67 45.63 18.20
N GLN A 254 3.95 45.28 18.11
CA GLN A 254 5.02 46.03 18.76
C GLN A 254 5.15 47.46 18.19
N GLU A 255 5.09 47.62 16.87
CA GLU A 255 5.06 48.95 16.22
C GLU A 255 3.83 49.76 16.66
N LEU A 256 2.66 49.13 16.76
CA LEU A 256 1.45 49.79 17.26
C LEU A 256 1.64 50.32 18.70
N ILE A 257 2.25 49.52 19.58
CA ILE A 257 2.57 49.92 20.97
C ILE A 257 3.51 51.14 20.98
N GLU A 258 4.54 51.14 20.13
CA GLU A 258 5.48 52.25 20.02
C GLU A 258 4.79 53.55 19.54
N VAL A 259 3.91 53.43 18.55
CA VAL A 259 3.09 54.56 18.07
C VAL A 259 2.16 55.08 19.16
N LEU A 260 1.48 54.20 19.91
CA LEU A 260 0.61 54.58 21.02
C LEU A 260 1.38 55.28 22.15
N ASN A 261 2.55 54.75 22.53
CA ASN A 261 3.41 55.38 23.52
C ASN A 261 3.92 56.76 23.07
N LYS A 262 4.23 56.93 21.78
CA LYS A 262 4.58 58.24 21.21
C LYS A 262 3.40 59.21 21.20
N MET A 263 2.19 58.72 20.91
CA MET A 263 0.95 59.50 21.00
C MET A 263 0.72 59.99 22.44
N LEU A 264 0.82 59.10 23.43
CA LEU A 264 0.72 59.42 24.85
C LEU A 264 1.72 60.50 25.27
N THR A 265 2.99 60.33 24.90
CA THR A 265 4.05 61.32 25.18
C THR A 265 3.72 62.68 24.55
N THR A 266 3.18 62.69 23.33
CA THR A 266 2.78 63.91 22.63
C THR A 266 1.60 64.58 23.35
N LEU A 267 0.58 63.82 23.75
CA LEU A 267 -0.58 64.33 24.49
C LEU A 267 -0.17 64.89 25.86
N GLN A 268 0.71 64.20 26.60
CA GLN A 268 1.27 64.70 27.87
C GLN A 268 2.01 66.03 27.70
N THR A 269 2.85 66.13 26.65
CA THR A 269 3.65 67.32 26.39
C THR A 269 2.78 68.49 25.93
N LYS A 270 1.77 68.24 25.09
CA LYS A 270 0.92 69.29 24.52
C LYS A 270 -0.22 69.69 25.42
N ILE A 271 -0.88 68.73 26.06
CA ILE A 271 -2.08 68.99 26.86
C ILE A 271 -1.69 69.03 28.34
N GLY A 272 -1.28 67.89 28.88
CA GLY A 272 -1.04 67.74 30.32
C GLY A 272 -1.11 66.28 30.77
N ARG A 273 -0.91 66.05 32.06
CA ARG A 273 -0.88 64.68 32.64
C ARG A 273 -2.26 64.15 33.03
N ASP A 274 -3.19 65.04 33.34
CA ASP A 274 -4.55 64.69 33.74
C ASP A 274 -5.54 65.74 33.25
N LEU A 275 -6.45 65.32 32.37
CA LEU A 275 -7.51 66.16 31.83
C LEU A 275 -8.51 66.59 32.91
N ASN A 276 -8.65 65.82 33.98
CA ASN A 276 -9.55 66.13 35.09
C ASN A 276 -9.07 67.33 35.90
N GLU A 277 -7.74 67.48 36.09
CA GLU A 277 -7.16 68.68 36.73
C GLU A 277 -7.43 69.93 35.88
N ILE A 278 -7.25 69.82 34.56
CA ILE A 278 -7.57 70.89 33.61
C ILE A 278 -9.06 71.25 33.68
N GLN A 279 -9.95 70.26 33.66
CA GLN A 279 -11.39 70.45 33.74
C GLN A 279 -11.83 71.10 35.06
N ALA A 280 -11.18 70.75 36.18
CA ALA A 280 -11.43 71.34 37.49
C ALA A 280 -11.10 72.84 37.50
N VAL A 281 -9.92 73.23 37.00
CA VAL A 281 -9.52 74.65 36.93
C VAL A 281 -10.46 75.44 36.01
N PHE A 282 -10.81 74.90 34.84
CA PHE A 282 -11.79 75.55 33.97
C PHE A 282 -13.16 75.72 34.64
N ASN A 283 -13.59 74.76 35.47
CA ASN A 283 -14.84 74.88 36.20
C ASN A 283 -14.80 75.98 37.26
N SER A 284 -13.67 76.17 37.97
CA SER A 284 -13.46 77.32 38.86
C SER A 284 -13.55 78.65 38.10
N TYR A 285 -12.90 78.74 36.93
CA TYR A 285 -12.91 79.96 36.12
C TYR A 285 -14.32 80.34 35.63
N LYS A 286 -15.18 79.35 35.31
CA LYS A 286 -16.59 79.60 34.97
C LYS A 286 -17.37 80.29 36.10
N HIS A 287 -16.93 80.12 37.35
CA HIS A 287 -17.53 80.73 38.54
C HIS A 287 -16.79 82.00 38.97
N LEU A 288 -15.99 82.59 38.07
CA LEU A 288 -15.18 83.79 38.28
C LEU A 288 -14.09 83.63 39.36
N ASP A 289 -13.77 82.39 39.77
CA ASP A 289 -12.64 82.11 40.65
C ASP A 289 -11.39 81.79 39.83
N PHE A 290 -10.54 82.80 39.64
CA PHE A 290 -9.26 82.70 38.93
C PHE A 290 -8.07 82.38 39.86
N THR A 291 -8.33 81.94 41.09
CA THR A 291 -7.26 81.52 42.02
C THR A 291 -6.86 80.06 41.86
N ALA A 292 -7.73 79.24 41.27
CA ALA A 292 -7.45 77.85 40.94
C ALA A 292 -6.34 77.74 39.89
N ALA A 293 -5.40 76.83 40.11
CA ALA A 293 -4.28 76.59 39.20
C ALA A 293 -3.88 75.11 39.24
N ILE A 294 -3.31 74.62 38.15
CA ILE A 294 -2.78 73.27 38.05
C ILE A 294 -1.44 73.22 38.76
N ASN A 295 -1.28 72.25 39.67
CA ASN A 295 -0.01 72.06 40.38
C ASN A 295 1.02 71.45 39.41
N THR A 296 2.22 72.04 39.32
CA THR A 296 3.31 71.56 38.45
C THR A 296 2.90 71.35 36.98
N PRO A 297 2.50 72.42 36.26
CA PRO A 297 2.04 72.29 34.88
C PRO A 297 3.20 71.84 33.98
N LYS A 298 3.06 70.68 33.35
CA LYS A 298 4.05 70.11 32.43
C LYS A 298 3.63 70.31 30.97
N GLY A 299 2.33 70.17 30.69
CA GLY A 299 1.77 70.34 29.35
C GLY A 299 1.70 71.80 28.91
N ASP A 300 1.76 72.05 27.60
CA ASP A 300 1.63 73.40 27.02
C ASP A 300 0.28 74.04 27.40
N VAL A 301 -0.82 73.28 27.35
CA VAL A 301 -2.17 73.74 27.76
C VAL A 301 -2.24 74.01 29.27
N GLU A 302 -1.74 73.12 30.12
CA GLU A 302 -1.69 73.35 31.58
C GLU A 302 -0.97 74.66 31.93
N LYS A 303 0.19 74.92 31.29
CA LYS A 303 0.97 76.15 31.50
C LYS A 303 0.20 77.39 31.04
N ALA A 304 -0.44 77.33 29.87
CA ALA A 304 -1.23 78.43 29.34
C ALA A 304 -2.42 78.79 30.24
N ILE A 305 -3.11 77.78 30.80
CA ILE A 305 -4.25 77.99 31.72
C ILE A 305 -3.80 78.71 33.01
N ASN A 306 -2.67 78.28 33.59
CA ASN A 306 -2.12 78.93 34.78
C ASN A 306 -1.66 80.36 34.49
N ALA A 307 -1.01 80.60 33.34
CA ALA A 307 -0.61 81.95 32.92
C ALA A 307 -1.83 82.86 32.76
N LEU A 308 -2.90 82.38 32.12
CA LEU A 308 -4.14 83.13 31.93
C LEU A 308 -4.81 83.50 33.26
N GLY A 309 -4.91 82.56 34.21
CA GLY A 309 -5.46 82.84 35.54
C GLY A 309 -4.69 83.93 36.29
N ASN A 310 -3.36 83.88 36.21
CA ASN A 310 -2.49 84.90 36.80
C ASN A 310 -2.70 86.28 36.18
N GLU A 311 -2.78 86.38 34.84
CA GLU A 311 -3.02 87.65 34.15
C GLU A 311 -4.38 88.27 34.52
N ILE A 312 -5.44 87.45 34.58
CA ILE A 312 -6.77 87.92 34.99
C ILE A 312 -6.74 88.42 36.43
N LYS A 313 -6.11 87.69 37.34
CA LYS A 313 -5.94 88.09 38.74
C LYS A 313 -5.22 89.44 38.88
N ILE A 314 -4.14 89.65 38.13
CA ILE A 314 -3.42 90.93 38.09
C ILE A 314 -4.32 92.05 37.58
N CYS A 315 -5.06 91.80 36.49
CA CYS A 315 -5.95 92.79 35.89
C CYS A 315 -7.09 93.20 36.84
N SER A 316 -7.72 92.24 37.52
CA SER A 316 -8.77 92.49 38.52
C SER A 316 -8.25 93.30 39.72
N LEU A 317 -7.03 93.03 40.20
CA LEU A 317 -6.40 93.86 41.25
C LEU A 317 -6.11 95.28 40.76
N ASN A 318 -5.53 95.43 39.56
CA ASN A 318 -5.21 96.74 39.00
C ASN A 318 -6.45 97.58 38.69
N HIS A 319 -7.58 96.95 38.33
CA HIS A 319 -8.84 97.67 38.14
C HIS A 319 -9.40 98.17 39.49
N LEU A 320 -9.34 97.37 40.55
CA LEU A 320 -9.72 97.79 41.91
C LEU A 320 -8.84 98.93 42.44
N ILE A 321 -7.55 98.95 42.09
CA ILE A 321 -6.63 100.02 42.46
C ILE A 321 -6.92 101.32 41.69
N LYS A 322 -7.27 101.25 40.40
CA LYS A 322 -7.59 102.43 39.58
C LYS A 322 -8.96 103.06 39.85
N VAL A 323 -9.90 102.33 40.48
CA VAL A 323 -11.24 102.86 40.86
C VAL A 323 -11.20 103.58 42.21
N ASN A 324 -10.13 103.43 42.99
CA ASN A 324 -9.96 104.04 44.32
C ASN A 324 -8.97 105.23 44.33
N CYS A 325 -8.77 105.92 43.20
CA CYS A 325 -8.04 107.19 43.11
C CYS A 325 -8.89 108.27 42.43
#